data_AF-A0A7C4V8R7-F1
#
_entry.id   AF-A0A7C4V8R7-F1
#
_cell.length_a   1.000
_cell.length_b   1.000
_cell.length_c   1.000
_cell.angle_alpha   90.00
_cell.angle_beta   90.00
_cell.angle_gamma   90.00
#
_symmetry.space_group_name_H-M   'P 1'
#
loop_
_entity.id
_entity.type
_entity.pdbx_description
1 polymer ?
#
loop_
_entity_poly.entity_id
_entity_poly.type
_entity_poly.pdbx_seq_one_letter_code
_entity_poly.pdbx_strand_id
1 'polypeptide(L)'
;MKRISVVAAWLVLVSFVPLAEAQETVPPANVDRSQMEPDEAGLWFEMDRAEARARASARLVDDDSLSAYMSQVSCRIMPDRCAELRFYVMDIPLSNALMAPNGYSEVWTGILLRIENEAQLAFLLGHEGTHYTEDHSIEHWRATRTRMNIALVVSAGVAVAGIDAATNYPEAAQDILEATGHLIDAIHLATIASIFGFSRENEAEADAFGFDRMVAAGYDPAAAVAMWANNMAEQEASDDPDVRRSEARSSIFNTHPLTEARLRALRARAAGQPTGETNRERYRAAIRPFLDSWLRADLRRRDFGRMLHLLDRLGRHGEDLGVVEFYRGEVYRLRRGDGDRARAMTHYLNAITHPDAPAAAWRELGDLEFRDGAVGSAAERFSTYLERAPEAQDRALIEARLAQLTERGAQ
;
A
#
# COMPACT_ATOMS: atom_id res chain seq x y z
N MET A 1 58.65 15.72 40.82
CA MET A 1 57.44 16.44 40.36
C MET A 1 56.30 15.42 40.25
N LYS A 2 55.37 15.39 41.21
CA LYS A 2 54.13 14.58 41.15
C LYS A 2 52.98 15.55 40.88
N ARG A 3 52.31 15.43 39.74
CA ARG A 3 51.10 16.20 39.42
C ARG A 3 49.88 15.40 39.89
N ILE A 4 49.13 16.00 40.80
CA ILE A 4 47.78 15.61 41.21
C ILE A 4 46.85 16.05 40.08
N SER A 5 46.08 15.14 39.51
CA SER A 5 44.98 15.47 38.59
C SER A 5 43.66 15.09 39.25
N VAL A 6 42.86 16.12 39.51
CA VAL A 6 41.49 16.06 40.05
C VAL A 6 40.57 15.47 38.99
N VAL A 7 39.86 14.39 39.31
CA VAL A 7 38.75 13.88 38.49
C VAL A 7 37.50 14.70 38.83
N ALA A 8 37.04 15.52 37.88
CA ALA A 8 35.73 16.17 37.96
C ALA A 8 34.67 15.19 37.44
N ALA A 9 33.83 14.68 38.33
CA ALA A 9 32.65 13.89 37.97
C ALA A 9 31.56 14.84 37.45
N TRP A 10 31.27 14.77 36.15
CA TRP A 10 30.10 15.41 35.56
C TRP A 10 28.91 14.46 35.74
N LEU A 11 27.99 14.81 36.64
CA LEU A 11 26.66 14.23 36.72
C LEU A 11 25.88 14.62 35.45
N VAL A 12 25.82 13.73 34.48
CA VAL A 12 24.86 13.84 33.38
C VAL A 12 23.49 13.52 33.95
N LEU A 13 22.70 14.57 34.22
CA LEU A 13 21.26 14.47 34.38
C LEU A 13 20.69 13.97 33.05
N VAL A 14 20.42 12.66 32.97
CA VAL A 14 19.57 12.10 31.93
C VAL A 14 18.18 12.66 32.18
N SER A 15 17.83 13.70 31.45
CA SER A 15 16.44 14.15 31.32
C SER A 15 15.65 12.96 30.79
N PHE A 16 14.84 12.33 31.66
CA PHE A 16 13.78 11.45 31.19
C PHE A 16 12.92 12.28 30.25
N VAL A 17 13.05 12.06 28.95
CA VAL A 17 11.98 12.40 28.01
C VAL A 17 10.79 11.62 28.53
N PRO A 18 9.67 12.28 28.91
CA PRO A 18 8.50 11.54 29.30
C PRO A 18 8.16 10.62 28.14
N LEU A 19 8.12 9.31 28.40
CA LEU A 19 7.33 8.39 27.58
C LEU A 19 6.01 9.10 27.36
N ALA A 20 5.70 9.45 26.11
CA ALA A 20 4.45 10.11 25.76
C ALA A 20 3.35 9.41 26.55
N GLU A 21 2.67 10.17 27.42
CA GLU A 21 1.51 9.66 28.16
C GLU A 21 0.65 8.92 27.15
N ALA A 22 0.28 7.67 27.47
CA ALA A 22 -0.62 6.90 26.63
C ALA A 22 -1.89 7.73 26.49
N GLN A 23 -1.99 8.49 25.40
CA GLN A 23 -3.09 9.39 25.20
C GLN A 23 -4.33 8.52 25.16
N GLU A 24 -5.21 8.74 26.13
CA GLU A 24 -6.39 7.91 26.35
C GLU A 24 -7.22 7.99 25.07
N THR A 25 -7.18 6.92 24.27
CA THR A 25 -7.92 6.86 23.02
C THR A 25 -9.38 6.70 23.37
N VAL A 26 -10.16 7.76 23.25
CA VAL A 26 -11.61 7.70 23.41
C VAL A 26 -12.16 6.80 22.30
N PRO A 27 -12.84 5.69 22.65
CA PRO A 27 -13.51 4.84 21.68
C PRO A 27 -14.42 5.63 20.74
N PRO A 28 -14.49 5.27 19.45
CA PRO A 28 -15.47 5.87 18.54
C PRO A 28 -16.88 5.61 19.05
N ALA A 29 -17.70 6.67 19.15
CA ALA A 29 -19.01 6.62 19.78
C ALA A 29 -20.05 5.73 19.05
N ASN A 30 -19.76 5.37 17.81
CA ASN A 30 -20.60 4.58 16.91
C ASN A 30 -20.32 3.06 16.96
N VAL A 31 -19.49 2.60 17.90
CA VAL A 31 -19.16 1.17 18.03
C VAL A 31 -19.91 0.58 19.22
N ASP A 32 -20.77 -0.40 18.97
CA ASP A 32 -21.45 -1.14 20.04
C ASP A 32 -20.44 -2.04 20.78
N ARG A 33 -20.21 -1.76 22.06
CA ARG A 33 -19.33 -2.53 22.96
C ARG A 33 -20.12 -3.41 23.94
N SER A 34 -21.45 -3.45 23.80
CA SER A 34 -22.34 -4.17 24.73
C SER A 34 -22.07 -5.67 24.75
N GLN A 35 -21.55 -6.22 23.65
CA GLN A 35 -21.20 -7.63 23.48
C GLN A 35 -19.70 -7.92 23.73
N MET A 36 -18.88 -6.91 24.07
CA MET A 36 -17.45 -7.10 24.27
C MET A 36 -17.18 -7.92 25.53
N GLU A 37 -16.48 -9.04 25.37
CA GLU A 37 -16.09 -9.89 26.48
C GLU A 37 -14.79 -9.38 27.16
N PRO A 38 -14.58 -9.63 28.46
CA PRO A 38 -13.41 -9.13 29.19
C PRO A 38 -12.05 -9.56 28.60
N ASP A 39 -11.99 -10.71 27.92
CA ASP A 39 -10.77 -11.23 27.31
C ASP A 39 -10.38 -10.53 26.00
N GLU A 40 -11.31 -9.75 25.43
CA GLU A 40 -11.18 -8.99 24.18
C GLU A 40 -10.78 -7.54 24.40
N ALA A 41 -11.01 -6.98 25.60
CA ALA A 41 -10.80 -5.57 25.89
C ALA A 41 -9.40 -5.04 25.50
N GLY A 42 -8.36 -5.87 25.62
CA GLY A 42 -7.00 -5.53 25.18
C GLY A 42 -6.86 -5.40 23.66
N LEU A 43 -7.52 -6.28 22.89
CA LEU A 43 -7.55 -6.18 21.42
C LEU A 43 -8.26 -4.90 21.00
N TRP A 44 -9.43 -4.64 21.55
CA TRP A 44 -10.23 -3.45 21.25
C TRP A 44 -9.46 -2.16 21.54
N PHE A 45 -8.78 -2.10 22.69
CA PHE A 45 -7.91 -0.97 23.02
C PHE A 45 -6.77 -0.77 22.02
N GLU A 46 -6.10 -1.85 21.59
CA GLU A 46 -5.05 -1.76 20.58
C GLU A 46 -5.60 -1.34 19.20
N MET A 47 -6.83 -1.73 18.85
CA MET A 47 -7.49 -1.28 17.63
C MET A 47 -7.92 0.19 17.67
N ASP A 48 -8.33 0.70 18.83
CA ASP A 48 -8.58 2.15 19.00
C ASP A 48 -7.29 2.96 18.84
N ARG A 49 -6.17 2.44 19.35
CA ARG A 49 -4.84 3.05 19.15
C ARG A 49 -4.35 2.94 17.72
N ALA A 50 -4.56 1.82 17.05
CA ALA A 50 -4.23 1.67 15.63
C ALA A 50 -4.99 2.68 14.78
N GLU A 51 -6.29 2.84 15.02
CA GLU A 51 -7.12 3.86 14.36
C GLU A 51 -6.62 5.28 14.62
N ALA A 52 -6.32 5.63 15.88
CA ALA A 52 -5.79 6.95 16.23
C ALA A 52 -4.43 7.23 15.54
N ARG A 53 -3.55 6.23 15.44
CA ARG A 53 -2.27 6.34 14.72
C ARG A 53 -2.48 6.53 13.22
N ALA A 54 -3.41 5.79 12.61
CA ALA A 54 -3.70 5.92 11.19
C ALA A 54 -4.24 7.32 10.86
N ARG A 55 -5.17 7.84 11.67
CA ARG A 55 -5.69 9.22 11.56
C ARG A 55 -4.60 10.29 11.62
N ALA A 56 -3.58 10.08 12.45
CA ALA A 56 -2.48 11.03 12.63
C ALA A 56 -1.29 10.78 11.67
N SER A 57 -1.36 9.75 10.82
CA SER A 57 -0.24 9.34 9.98
C SER A 57 -0.05 10.29 8.79
N ALA A 58 1.20 10.64 8.49
CA ALA A 58 1.55 11.33 7.25
C ALA A 58 1.28 10.48 5.98
N ARG A 59 0.98 9.18 6.13
CA ARG A 59 0.55 8.31 5.02
C ARG A 59 -0.96 8.30 4.81
N LEU A 60 -1.76 8.93 5.66
CA LEU A 60 -3.19 9.03 5.39
C LEU A 60 -3.39 9.81 4.08
N VAL A 61 -4.13 9.22 3.14
CA VAL A 61 -4.60 9.93 1.96
C VAL A 61 -5.77 10.80 2.38
N ASP A 62 -5.46 12.05 2.71
CA ASP A 62 -6.43 13.05 3.17
C ASP A 62 -7.22 13.63 1.99
N ASP A 63 -8.20 12.83 1.51
CA ASP A 63 -9.13 13.23 0.46
C ASP A 63 -10.57 12.81 0.80
N ASP A 64 -11.42 13.81 1.00
CA ASP A 64 -12.83 13.61 1.37
C ASP A 64 -13.62 12.87 0.30
N SER A 65 -13.28 13.04 -0.99
CA SER A 65 -14.01 12.44 -2.09
C SER A 65 -13.74 10.94 -2.18
N LEU A 66 -12.48 10.53 -2.04
CA LEU A 66 -12.08 9.13 -1.99
C LEU A 66 -12.64 8.45 -0.74
N SER A 67 -12.57 9.11 0.41
CA SER A 67 -13.12 8.60 1.67
C SER A 67 -14.63 8.39 1.58
N ALA A 68 -15.37 9.38 1.07
CA ALA A 68 -16.81 9.26 0.84
C ALA A 68 -17.15 8.17 -0.18
N TYR A 69 -16.35 8.02 -1.24
CA TYR A 69 -16.52 6.96 -2.22
C TYR A 69 -16.39 5.56 -1.58
N MET A 70 -15.34 5.34 -0.79
CA MET A 70 -15.13 4.08 -0.06
C MET A 70 -16.30 3.77 0.88
N SER A 71 -16.75 4.76 1.64
CA SER A 71 -17.94 4.63 2.50
C SER A 71 -19.20 4.30 1.71
N GLN A 72 -19.45 4.93 0.57
CA GLN A 72 -20.62 4.66 -0.28
C GLN A 72 -20.64 3.21 -0.79
N VAL A 73 -19.49 2.68 -1.24
CA VAL A 73 -19.39 1.29 -1.71
C VAL A 73 -19.64 0.33 -0.56
N SER A 74 -19.02 0.57 0.61
CA SER A 74 -19.19 -0.27 1.79
C SER A 74 -20.62 -0.27 2.33
N CYS A 75 -21.25 0.90 2.45
CA CYS A 75 -22.64 1.01 2.91
C CYS A 75 -23.63 0.35 1.94
N ARG A 76 -23.31 0.26 0.64
CA ARG A 76 -24.15 -0.47 -0.33
C ARG A 76 -24.13 -1.98 -0.09
N ILE A 77 -22.97 -2.54 0.29
CA ILE A 77 -22.82 -3.99 0.53
C ILE A 77 -23.14 -4.41 1.97
N MET A 78 -23.07 -3.48 2.92
CA MET A 78 -23.34 -3.70 4.35
C MET A 78 -24.21 -2.58 4.94
N PRO A 79 -25.46 -2.40 4.47
CA PRO A 79 -26.30 -1.29 4.88
C PRO A 79 -26.58 -1.27 6.39
N ASP A 80 -26.79 -2.44 7.00
CA ASP A 80 -27.11 -2.57 8.43
C ASP A 80 -25.94 -2.25 9.36
N ARG A 81 -24.71 -2.24 8.82
CA ARG A 81 -23.47 -1.94 9.56
C ARG A 81 -22.83 -0.62 9.16
N CYS A 82 -23.38 0.08 8.16
CA CYS A 82 -22.81 1.30 7.58
C CYS A 82 -22.38 2.35 8.62
N ALA A 83 -23.16 2.53 9.69
CA ALA A 83 -22.87 3.51 10.74
C ALA A 83 -21.65 3.14 11.59
N GLU A 84 -21.24 1.87 11.62
CA GLU A 84 -20.12 1.35 12.41
C GLU A 84 -18.79 1.48 11.65
N LEU A 85 -18.81 1.52 10.31
CA LEU A 85 -17.62 1.38 9.46
C LEU A 85 -16.88 2.70 9.25
N ARG A 86 -15.55 2.66 9.37
CA ARG A 86 -14.67 3.84 9.19
C ARG A 86 -13.45 3.45 8.36
N PHE A 87 -13.32 4.03 7.17
CA PHE A 87 -12.26 3.69 6.23
C PHE A 87 -11.14 4.74 6.22
N TYR A 88 -9.90 4.26 6.24
CA TYR A 88 -8.69 5.06 6.11
C TYR A 88 -7.86 4.52 4.95
N VAL A 89 -7.67 5.33 3.92
CA VAL A 89 -6.80 4.97 2.79
C VAL A 89 -5.38 5.40 3.12
N MET A 90 -4.45 4.44 3.14
CA MET A 90 -3.06 4.69 3.52
C MET A 90 -2.17 4.59 2.28
N ASP A 91 -1.32 5.60 2.04
CA ASP A 91 -0.34 5.64 0.96
C ASP A 91 0.81 4.66 1.19
N ILE A 92 0.47 3.39 1.03
CA ILE A 92 1.34 2.25 1.19
C ILE A 92 1.24 1.46 -0.11
N PRO A 93 2.32 1.37 -0.91
CA PRO A 93 2.30 0.70 -2.22
C PRO A 93 2.33 -0.84 -2.10
N LEU A 94 1.89 -1.36 -0.96
CA LEU A 94 1.71 -2.77 -0.71
C LEU A 94 0.23 -3.07 -0.91
N SER A 95 -0.08 -4.18 -1.57
CA SER A 95 -1.48 -4.62 -1.74
C SER A 95 -1.99 -5.11 -0.38
N ASN A 96 -2.89 -4.41 0.31
CA ASN A 96 -3.54 -4.89 1.54
C ASN A 96 -4.80 -4.12 1.91
N ALA A 97 -5.69 -4.76 2.64
CA ALA A 97 -6.80 -4.14 3.35
C ALA A 97 -7.09 -4.92 4.63
N LEU A 98 -7.76 -4.30 5.59
CA LEU A 98 -8.21 -4.95 6.82
C LEU A 98 -9.44 -4.25 7.37
N MET A 99 -10.20 -4.97 8.19
CA MET A 99 -11.24 -4.41 9.04
C MET A 99 -11.15 -5.00 10.45
N ALA A 100 -10.94 -4.14 11.43
CA ALA A 100 -10.79 -4.47 12.83
C ALA A 100 -12.15 -4.70 13.52
N PRO A 101 -12.18 -5.40 14.66
CA PRO A 101 -13.41 -5.69 15.41
C PRO A 101 -14.11 -4.46 15.99
N ASN A 102 -13.51 -3.28 15.96
CA ASN A 102 -14.17 -2.02 16.31
C ASN A 102 -14.71 -1.25 15.08
N GLY A 103 -14.73 -1.85 13.89
CA GLY A 103 -15.19 -1.21 12.63
C GLY A 103 -14.19 -0.26 11.98
N TYR A 104 -12.96 -0.17 12.51
CA TYR A 104 -11.83 0.52 11.88
C TYR A 104 -11.34 -0.28 10.67
N SER A 105 -11.22 0.37 9.51
CA SER A 105 -10.68 -0.24 8.30
C SER A 105 -9.51 0.53 7.74
N GLU A 106 -8.46 -0.20 7.38
CA GLU A 106 -7.30 0.35 6.68
C GLU A 106 -7.24 -0.26 5.29
N VAL A 107 -7.15 0.58 4.25
CA VAL A 107 -7.04 0.13 2.84
C VAL A 107 -5.81 0.76 2.23
N TRP A 108 -4.90 -0.04 1.70
CA TRP A 108 -3.62 0.46 1.19
C TRP A 108 -3.72 0.82 -0.29
N THR A 109 -3.03 1.89 -0.70
CA THR A 109 -3.05 2.37 -2.09
C THR A 109 -2.59 1.30 -3.08
N GLY A 110 -1.72 0.38 -2.66
CA GLY A 110 -1.29 -0.75 -3.47
C GLY A 110 -2.39 -1.70 -3.92
N ILE A 111 -3.44 -1.96 -3.11
CA ILE A 111 -4.56 -2.83 -3.54
C ILE A 111 -5.53 -2.04 -4.41
N LEU A 112 -5.78 -0.77 -4.08
CA LEU A 112 -6.62 0.10 -4.91
C LEU A 112 -6.03 0.24 -6.32
N LEU A 113 -4.71 0.41 -6.44
CA LEU A 113 -4.06 0.45 -7.76
C LEU A 113 -4.30 -0.81 -8.62
N ARG A 114 -4.53 -1.97 -7.99
CA ARG A 114 -4.71 -3.28 -8.64
C ARG A 114 -6.17 -3.64 -8.91
N ILE A 115 -7.11 -2.93 -8.29
CA ILE A 115 -8.53 -3.08 -8.57
C ILE A 115 -8.86 -2.39 -9.90
N GLU A 116 -9.67 -3.04 -10.72
CA GLU A 116 -10.08 -2.55 -12.03
C GLU A 116 -11.46 -1.89 -12.00
N ASN A 117 -12.31 -2.22 -11.04
CA ASN A 117 -13.68 -1.68 -11.01
C ASN A 117 -14.30 -1.74 -9.61
N GLU A 118 -15.42 -1.06 -9.44
CA GLU A 118 -16.11 -0.93 -8.15
C GLU A 118 -16.65 -2.29 -7.66
N ALA A 119 -17.03 -3.21 -8.55
CA ALA A 119 -17.46 -4.55 -8.15
C ALA A 119 -16.32 -5.36 -7.50
N GLN A 120 -15.10 -5.24 -7.99
CA GLN A 120 -13.91 -5.82 -7.34
C GLN A 120 -13.63 -5.14 -6.00
N LEU A 121 -13.77 -3.82 -5.90
CA LEU A 121 -13.69 -3.11 -4.62
C LEU A 121 -14.76 -3.58 -3.64
N ALA A 122 -16.00 -3.73 -4.09
CA ALA A 122 -17.12 -4.21 -3.29
C ALA A 122 -16.87 -5.62 -2.75
N PHE A 123 -16.29 -6.51 -3.58
CA PHE A 123 -15.86 -7.82 -3.13
C PHE A 123 -14.78 -7.72 -2.04
N LEU A 124 -13.73 -6.93 -2.24
CA LEU A 124 -12.68 -6.71 -1.23
C LEU A 124 -13.26 -6.20 0.09
N LEU A 125 -14.08 -5.15 0.05
CA LEU A 125 -14.68 -4.57 1.25
C LEU A 125 -15.70 -5.51 1.90
N GLY A 126 -16.37 -6.36 1.13
CA GLY A 126 -17.27 -7.38 1.65
C GLY A 126 -16.51 -8.54 2.31
N HIS A 127 -15.35 -8.92 1.76
CA HIS A 127 -14.42 -9.88 2.36
C HIS A 127 -13.93 -9.38 3.71
N GLU A 128 -13.37 -8.17 3.77
CA GLU A 128 -12.93 -7.56 5.04
C GLU A 128 -14.08 -7.34 6.01
N GLY A 129 -15.24 -6.91 5.49
CA GLY A 129 -16.48 -6.81 6.25
C GLY A 129 -16.91 -8.12 6.88
N THR A 130 -16.60 -9.26 6.28
CA THR A 130 -16.89 -10.57 6.87
C THR A 130 -15.97 -10.87 8.05
N HIS A 131 -14.68 -10.55 7.95
CA HIS A 131 -13.77 -10.69 9.10
C HIS A 131 -14.21 -9.86 10.31
N TYR A 132 -14.88 -8.74 10.05
CA TYR A 132 -15.54 -7.93 11.08
C TYR A 132 -16.82 -8.57 11.60
N THR A 133 -17.78 -8.94 10.75
CA THR A 133 -19.09 -9.40 11.21
C THR A 133 -19.08 -10.79 11.84
N GLU A 134 -18.10 -11.63 11.49
CA GLU A 134 -17.97 -13.00 12.01
C GLU A 134 -16.89 -13.12 13.10
N ASP A 135 -16.44 -11.99 13.66
CA ASP A 135 -15.50 -11.95 14.79
C ASP A 135 -14.18 -12.72 14.56
N HIS A 136 -13.75 -12.89 13.31
CA HIS A 136 -12.57 -13.67 12.95
C HIS A 136 -11.29 -13.17 13.63
N SER A 137 -11.17 -11.85 13.84
CA SER A 137 -10.03 -11.21 14.51
C SER A 137 -10.01 -11.48 16.01
N ILE A 138 -11.19 -11.56 16.63
CA ILE A 138 -11.37 -11.95 18.03
C ILE A 138 -11.03 -13.44 18.21
N GLU A 139 -11.51 -14.30 17.30
CA GLU A 139 -11.17 -15.72 17.30
C GLU A 139 -9.65 -15.94 17.17
N HIS A 140 -9.01 -15.25 16.20
CA HIS A 140 -7.57 -15.31 16.02
C HIS A 140 -6.83 -14.83 17.27
N TRP A 141 -7.25 -13.70 17.85
CA TRP A 141 -6.67 -13.16 19.08
C TRP A 141 -6.72 -14.17 20.23
N ARG A 142 -7.88 -14.82 20.45
CA ARG A 142 -8.05 -15.85 21.49
C ARG A 142 -7.13 -17.05 21.25
N ALA A 143 -7.03 -17.51 20.01
CA ALA A 143 -6.14 -18.61 19.64
C ALA A 143 -4.66 -18.26 19.86
N THR A 144 -4.24 -17.05 19.50
CA THR A 144 -2.86 -16.57 19.64
C THR A 144 -2.48 -16.30 21.10
N ARG A 145 -3.37 -15.71 21.90
CA ARG A 145 -3.15 -15.50 23.34
C ARG A 145 -2.95 -16.82 24.08
N THR A 146 -3.74 -17.84 23.73
CA THR A 146 -3.57 -19.19 24.28
C THR A 146 -2.18 -19.75 23.96
N ARG A 147 -1.67 -19.54 22.74
CA ARG A 147 -0.31 -19.95 22.33
C ARG A 147 0.78 -19.13 23.01
N MET A 148 0.60 -17.82 23.19
CA MET A 148 1.57 -16.97 23.90
C MET A 148 1.68 -17.33 25.38
N ASN A 149 0.58 -17.69 26.05
CA ASN A 149 0.62 -18.20 27.42
C ASN A 149 1.46 -19.49 27.52
N ILE A 150 1.39 -20.36 26.52
CA ILE A 150 2.23 -21.58 26.43
C ILE A 150 3.70 -21.21 26.17
N ALA A 151 3.97 -20.26 25.27
CA ALA A 151 5.32 -19.82 24.95
C ALA A 151 6.00 -19.09 26.12
N LEU A 152 5.26 -18.29 26.90
CA LEU A 152 5.77 -17.58 28.08
C LEU A 152 6.21 -18.55 29.19
N VAL A 153 5.49 -19.67 29.36
CA VAL A 153 5.90 -20.77 30.26
C VAL A 153 7.21 -21.41 29.81
N VAL A 154 7.47 -21.46 28.50
CA VAL A 154 8.72 -22.00 27.92
C VAL A 154 9.86 -20.97 27.96
N SER A 155 9.59 -19.69 27.71
CA SER A 155 10.60 -18.62 27.65
C SER A 155 11.04 -18.10 29.02
N ALA A 156 10.23 -18.25 30.07
CA ALA A 156 10.65 -18.03 31.45
C ALA A 156 11.84 -18.93 31.85
N GLY A 157 12.06 -20.04 31.13
CA GLY A 157 13.26 -20.87 31.25
C GLY A 157 14.53 -20.30 30.59
N VAL A 158 14.42 -19.29 29.71
CA VAL A 158 15.53 -18.79 28.86
C VAL A 158 15.96 -17.34 29.21
N ALA A 159 15.08 -16.52 29.79
CA ALA A 159 15.34 -15.10 30.07
C ALA A 159 16.43 -14.80 31.13
N VAL A 160 16.98 -15.81 31.79
CA VAL A 160 18.09 -15.65 32.76
C VAL A 160 19.44 -15.30 32.07
N ALA A 161 19.55 -15.39 30.73
CA ALA A 161 20.83 -15.29 30.02
C ALA A 161 21.12 -13.98 29.23
N GLY A 162 20.18 -13.02 29.13
CA GLY A 162 20.24 -11.96 28.10
C GLY A 162 20.62 -10.53 28.55
N ILE A 163 20.95 -10.30 29.82
CA ILE A 163 21.15 -8.95 30.37
C ILE A 163 22.65 -8.61 30.35
N ASP A 164 23.23 -8.24 29.20
CA ASP A 164 24.63 -7.71 29.17
C ASP A 164 25.00 -6.74 28.02
N ALA A 165 24.06 -6.31 27.16
CA ALA A 165 24.44 -5.69 25.87
C ALA A 165 24.05 -4.21 25.64
N ALA A 166 23.59 -3.45 26.64
CA ALA A 166 22.86 -2.19 26.38
C ALA A 166 23.53 -0.85 26.82
N THR A 167 24.87 -0.76 26.93
CA THR A 167 25.51 0.39 27.64
C THR A 167 26.35 1.39 26.82
N ASN A 168 26.40 1.40 25.49
CA ASN A 168 27.28 2.34 24.76
C ASN A 168 26.59 3.05 23.57
N TYR A 169 26.96 4.32 23.31
CA TYR A 169 26.68 5.18 22.13
C TYR A 169 25.58 6.25 22.26
N PRO A 170 25.95 7.52 22.62
CA PRO A 170 25.02 8.65 22.76
C PRO A 170 25.16 9.76 21.69
N GLU A 171 25.39 9.44 20.41
CA GLU A 171 25.56 10.46 19.34
C GLU A 171 24.54 10.39 18.19
N ALA A 172 23.42 9.67 18.35
CA ALA A 172 22.45 9.41 17.27
C ALA A 172 21.17 10.26 17.29
N ALA A 173 21.11 11.41 17.97
CA ALA A 173 19.83 12.06 18.25
C ALA A 173 19.10 12.69 17.03
N GLN A 174 19.79 12.99 15.91
CA GLN A 174 19.15 13.57 14.72
C GLN A 174 18.76 12.52 13.65
N ASP A 175 19.55 11.45 13.48
CA ASP A 175 19.17 10.30 12.64
C ASP A 175 18.05 9.46 13.28
N ILE A 176 17.85 9.59 14.59
CA ILE A 176 16.74 8.95 15.31
C ILE A 176 15.37 9.51 14.89
N LEU A 177 15.24 10.76 14.43
CA LEU A 177 13.92 11.35 14.14
C LEU A 177 13.28 10.79 12.85
N GLU A 178 14.06 10.65 11.77
CA GLU A 178 13.63 9.95 10.54
C GLU A 178 13.49 8.43 10.79
N ALA A 179 14.38 7.83 11.61
CA ALA A 179 14.26 6.44 12.01
C ALA A 179 13.03 6.18 12.91
N THR A 180 12.56 7.15 13.70
CA THR A 180 11.37 6.99 14.56
C THR A 180 10.07 6.94 13.78
N GLY A 181 9.95 7.66 12.66
CA GLY A 181 8.78 7.51 11.77
C GLY A 181 8.70 6.08 11.24
N HIS A 182 9.79 5.60 10.66
CA HIS A 182 9.89 4.23 10.13
C HIS A 182 9.75 3.14 11.20
N LEU A 183 10.20 3.38 12.44
CA LEU A 183 10.05 2.44 13.54
C LEU A 183 8.61 2.39 14.07
N ILE A 184 7.94 3.54 14.20
CA ILE A 184 6.52 3.62 14.57
C ILE A 184 5.65 2.92 13.52
N ASP A 185 5.98 3.11 12.24
CA ASP A 185 5.33 2.43 11.12
C ASP A 185 5.58 0.92 11.13
N ALA A 186 6.82 0.50 11.38
CA ALA A 186 7.16 -0.92 11.47
C ALA A 186 6.44 -1.60 12.64
N ILE A 187 6.30 -0.91 13.78
CA ILE A 187 5.53 -1.40 14.93
C ILE A 187 4.04 -1.47 14.58
N HIS A 188 3.46 -0.43 13.96
CA HIS A 188 2.06 -0.41 13.52
C HIS A 188 1.76 -1.57 12.54
N LEU A 189 2.63 -1.76 11.54
CA LEU A 189 2.53 -2.84 10.57
C LEU A 189 2.70 -4.22 11.23
N ALA A 190 3.59 -4.37 12.21
CA ALA A 190 3.75 -5.61 12.95
C ALA A 190 2.53 -5.94 13.83
N THR A 191 1.96 -4.92 14.49
CA THR A 191 0.72 -5.07 15.29
C THR A 191 -0.43 -5.52 14.39
N ILE A 192 -0.65 -4.85 13.26
CA ILE A 192 -1.63 -5.26 12.25
C ILE A 192 -1.38 -6.70 11.80
N ALA A 193 -0.17 -7.02 11.35
CA ALA A 193 0.14 -8.36 10.86
C ALA A 193 -0.09 -9.46 11.93
N SER A 194 0.11 -9.15 13.21
CA SER A 194 -0.10 -10.11 14.31
C SER A 194 -1.58 -10.39 14.64
N ILE A 195 -2.50 -9.52 14.20
CA ILE A 195 -3.92 -9.61 14.52
C ILE A 195 -4.71 -10.22 13.35
N PHE A 196 -4.29 -9.97 12.12
CA PHE A 196 -5.03 -10.34 10.92
C PHE A 196 -4.52 -11.63 10.25
N GLY A 197 -4.24 -12.68 11.04
CA GLY A 197 -3.75 -13.97 10.55
C GLY A 197 -4.81 -15.07 10.55
N PHE A 198 -5.71 -15.08 9.57
CA PHE A 198 -6.91 -15.93 9.65
C PHE A 198 -6.69 -17.39 9.26
N SER A 199 -7.58 -18.27 9.77
CA SER A 199 -7.60 -19.69 9.40
C SER A 199 -8.06 -19.84 7.94
N ARG A 200 -7.85 -21.03 7.35
CA ARG A 200 -8.34 -21.30 5.99
C ARG A 200 -9.86 -21.30 5.92
N GLU A 201 -10.50 -21.70 7.02
CA GLU A 201 -11.94 -21.73 7.20
C GLU A 201 -12.50 -20.30 7.21
N ASN A 202 -11.89 -19.40 8.00
CA ASN A 202 -12.28 -17.99 8.11
C ASN A 202 -12.11 -17.28 6.76
N GLU A 203 -11.05 -17.58 6.01
CA GLU A 203 -10.84 -17.05 4.66
C GLU A 203 -11.90 -17.52 3.65
N ALA A 204 -12.29 -18.80 3.72
CA ALA A 204 -13.32 -19.36 2.84
C ALA A 204 -14.71 -18.80 3.16
N GLU A 205 -15.00 -18.55 4.45
CA GLU A 205 -16.21 -17.87 4.89
C GLU A 205 -16.23 -16.39 4.43
N ALA A 206 -15.11 -15.70 4.58
CA ALA A 206 -14.95 -14.31 4.11
C ALA A 206 -15.12 -14.17 2.59
N ASP A 207 -14.56 -15.08 1.80
CA ASP A 207 -14.83 -15.16 0.35
C ASP A 207 -16.32 -15.36 0.06
N ALA A 208 -16.97 -16.27 0.78
CA ALA A 208 -18.36 -16.65 0.55
C ALA A 208 -19.34 -15.51 0.87
N PHE A 209 -19.25 -14.93 2.06
CA PHE A 209 -20.14 -13.83 2.46
C PHE A 209 -19.78 -12.51 1.79
N GLY A 210 -18.49 -12.24 1.55
CA GLY A 210 -18.07 -11.09 0.75
C GLY A 210 -18.64 -11.14 -0.67
N PHE A 211 -18.60 -12.32 -1.30
CA PHE A 211 -19.25 -12.57 -2.58
C PHE A 211 -20.78 -12.37 -2.51
N ASP A 212 -21.44 -12.92 -1.50
CA ASP A 212 -22.91 -12.79 -1.39
C ASP A 212 -23.34 -11.34 -1.20
N ARG A 213 -22.62 -10.57 -0.38
CA ARG A 213 -22.89 -9.16 -0.14
C ARG A 213 -22.73 -8.33 -1.41
N MET A 214 -21.68 -8.57 -2.20
CA MET A 214 -21.51 -7.85 -3.47
C MET A 214 -22.62 -8.21 -4.48
N VAL A 215 -23.03 -9.48 -4.56
CA VAL A 215 -24.08 -9.94 -5.50
C VAL A 215 -25.44 -9.40 -5.07
N ALA A 216 -25.76 -9.43 -3.77
CA ALA A 216 -26.97 -8.84 -3.22
C ALA A 216 -27.06 -7.33 -3.47
N ALA A 217 -25.91 -6.63 -3.50
CA ALA A 217 -25.80 -5.22 -3.86
C ALA A 217 -25.91 -4.94 -5.38
N GLY A 218 -26.02 -5.98 -6.21
CA GLY A 218 -26.17 -5.88 -7.67
C GLY A 218 -24.85 -5.81 -8.44
N TYR A 219 -23.71 -6.07 -7.80
CA TYR A 219 -22.41 -6.10 -8.47
C TYR A 219 -22.18 -7.39 -9.25
N ASP A 220 -21.36 -7.29 -10.30
CA ASP A 220 -21.04 -8.41 -11.18
C ASP A 220 -20.30 -9.54 -10.44
N PRO A 221 -20.89 -10.75 -10.30
CA PRO A 221 -20.24 -11.90 -9.66
C PRO A 221 -18.89 -12.29 -10.29
N ALA A 222 -18.69 -12.01 -11.58
CA ALA A 222 -17.43 -12.31 -12.26
C ALA A 222 -16.27 -11.46 -11.74
N ALA A 223 -16.54 -10.31 -11.12
CA ALA A 223 -15.53 -9.40 -10.62
C ALA A 223 -14.70 -10.02 -9.47
N ALA A 224 -15.33 -10.76 -8.55
CA ALA A 224 -14.61 -11.47 -7.49
C ALA A 224 -13.60 -12.48 -8.05
N VAL A 225 -14.03 -13.29 -9.02
CA VAL A 225 -13.17 -14.27 -9.70
C VAL A 225 -12.03 -13.58 -10.44
N ALA A 226 -12.33 -12.50 -11.16
CA ALA A 226 -11.34 -11.73 -11.90
C ALA A 226 -10.29 -11.12 -10.97
N MET A 227 -10.71 -10.53 -9.83
CA MET A 227 -9.79 -9.94 -8.85
C MET A 227 -8.78 -10.98 -8.34
N TRP A 228 -9.26 -12.15 -7.94
CA TRP A 228 -8.42 -13.25 -7.47
C TRP A 228 -7.47 -13.78 -8.56
N ALA A 229 -8.00 -14.07 -9.74
CA ALA A 229 -7.19 -14.58 -10.86
C ALA A 229 -6.11 -13.58 -11.28
N ASN A 230 -6.45 -12.29 -11.31
CA ASN A 230 -5.54 -11.21 -11.64
C ASN A 230 -4.41 -11.07 -10.61
N ASN A 231 -4.72 -11.17 -9.32
CA ASN A 231 -3.72 -11.13 -8.26
C ASN A 231 -2.75 -12.32 -8.33
N MET A 232 -3.26 -13.52 -8.64
CA MET A 232 -2.42 -14.70 -8.84
C MET A 232 -1.51 -14.56 -10.07
N ALA A 233 -2.02 -14.02 -11.17
CA ALA A 233 -1.24 -13.78 -12.38
C ALA A 233 -0.15 -12.72 -12.17
N GLU A 234 -0.45 -11.66 -11.42
CA GLU A 234 0.55 -10.66 -11.05
C GLU A 234 1.64 -11.28 -10.16
N GLN A 235 1.28 -12.11 -9.19
CA GLN A 235 2.26 -12.80 -8.35
C GLN A 235 3.23 -13.67 -9.16
N GLU A 236 2.71 -14.42 -10.15
CA GLU A 236 3.54 -15.23 -11.04
C GLU A 236 4.47 -14.37 -11.92
N ALA A 237 4.06 -13.13 -12.23
CA ALA A 237 4.87 -12.18 -12.97
C ALA A 237 5.99 -11.53 -12.15
N SER A 238 6.07 -11.77 -10.83
CA SER A 238 7.11 -11.22 -9.96
C SER A 238 8.52 -11.52 -10.44
N ASP A 239 9.44 -10.57 -10.28
CA ASP A 239 10.87 -10.81 -10.51
C ASP A 239 11.49 -11.65 -9.37
N ASP A 240 10.93 -11.58 -8.17
CA ASP A 240 11.38 -12.34 -7.00
C ASP A 240 10.85 -13.80 -7.04
N PRO A 241 11.73 -14.82 -7.15
CA PRO A 241 11.35 -16.23 -7.13
C PRO A 241 10.69 -16.68 -5.82
N ASP A 242 10.94 -16.01 -4.71
CA ASP A 242 10.33 -16.33 -3.43
C ASP A 242 8.87 -15.88 -3.36
N VAL A 243 8.56 -14.74 -3.98
CA VAL A 243 7.18 -14.27 -4.18
C VAL A 243 6.43 -15.21 -5.12
N ARG A 244 7.04 -15.63 -6.24
CA ARG A 244 6.42 -16.58 -7.19
C ARG A 244 6.09 -17.92 -6.51
N ARG A 245 7.00 -18.45 -5.69
CA ARG A 245 6.86 -19.78 -5.06
C ARG A 245 5.93 -19.83 -3.84
N SER A 246 5.49 -18.68 -3.32
CA SER A 246 4.78 -18.65 -2.04
C SER A 246 3.32 -18.25 -2.18
N GLU A 247 2.42 -19.05 -1.65
CA GLU A 247 1.00 -18.68 -1.49
C GLU A 247 0.79 -17.45 -0.58
N ALA A 248 1.79 -17.05 0.21
CA ALA A 248 1.65 -16.04 1.26
C ALA A 248 2.61 -14.83 1.15
N ARG A 249 3.69 -14.85 0.35
CA ARG A 249 4.72 -13.77 0.39
C ARG A 249 4.37 -12.48 -0.37
N SER A 250 3.11 -12.27 -0.76
CA SER A 250 2.64 -10.99 -1.25
C SER A 250 1.83 -10.29 -0.15
N SER A 251 1.83 -8.95 -0.11
CA SER A 251 1.40 -8.17 1.06
C SER A 251 0.07 -8.59 1.69
N ILE A 252 -1.03 -8.64 0.92
CA ILE A 252 -2.36 -9.05 1.39
C ILE A 252 -2.42 -10.55 1.67
N PHE A 253 -1.50 -11.34 1.10
CA PHE A 253 -1.48 -12.80 1.24
C PHE A 253 -0.65 -13.28 2.43
N ASN A 254 0.10 -12.38 3.07
CA ASN A 254 0.67 -12.65 4.38
C ASN A 254 -0.45 -12.81 5.41
N THR A 255 -1.57 -12.09 5.23
CA THR A 255 -2.76 -12.13 6.09
C THR A 255 -3.87 -13.03 5.52
N HIS A 256 -4.02 -13.06 4.19
CA HIS A 256 -5.07 -13.82 3.47
C HIS A 256 -4.48 -14.72 2.35
N PRO A 257 -3.92 -15.90 2.64
CA PRO A 257 -3.17 -16.70 1.66
C PRO A 257 -3.91 -16.94 0.33
N LEU A 258 -3.22 -16.71 -0.80
CA LEU A 258 -3.75 -17.03 -2.13
C LEU A 258 -3.74 -18.53 -2.36
N THR A 259 -4.89 -19.15 -2.57
CA THR A 259 -4.93 -20.56 -2.94
C THR A 259 -5.81 -20.82 -4.16
N GLU A 260 -5.38 -21.76 -5.01
CA GLU A 260 -6.18 -22.20 -6.15
C GLU A 260 -7.52 -22.81 -5.69
N ALA A 261 -7.58 -23.34 -4.46
CA ALA A 261 -8.81 -23.86 -3.88
C ALA A 261 -9.87 -22.76 -3.68
N ARG A 262 -9.48 -21.60 -3.15
CA ARG A 262 -10.36 -20.42 -2.99
C ARG A 262 -10.84 -19.89 -4.33
N LEU A 263 -9.95 -19.76 -5.31
CA LEU A 263 -10.34 -19.34 -6.66
C LEU A 263 -11.33 -20.33 -7.32
N ARG A 264 -11.14 -21.65 -7.14
CA ARG A 264 -12.12 -22.65 -7.60
C ARG A 264 -13.46 -22.52 -6.89
N ALA A 265 -13.47 -22.27 -5.58
CA ALA A 265 -14.70 -22.07 -4.82
C ALA A 265 -15.47 -20.83 -5.31
N LEU A 266 -14.78 -19.71 -5.54
CA LEU A 266 -15.38 -18.50 -6.10
C LEU A 266 -15.93 -18.73 -7.51
N ARG A 267 -15.19 -19.45 -8.38
CA ARG A 267 -15.69 -19.84 -9.71
C ARG A 267 -16.96 -20.67 -9.63
N ALA A 268 -17.01 -21.62 -8.71
CA ALA A 268 -18.21 -22.44 -8.50
C ALA A 268 -19.38 -21.60 -7.97
N ARG A 269 -19.12 -20.64 -7.08
CA ARG A 269 -20.14 -19.74 -6.52
C ARG A 269 -20.68 -18.75 -7.56
N ALA A 270 -19.83 -18.27 -8.46
CA ALA A 270 -20.20 -17.41 -9.59
C ALA A 270 -20.99 -18.14 -10.69
N ALA A 271 -20.87 -19.47 -10.77
CA ALA A 271 -21.55 -20.24 -11.81
C ALA A 271 -23.07 -20.13 -11.68
N GLY A 272 -23.72 -19.65 -12.73
CA GLY A 272 -25.19 -19.51 -12.80
C GLY A 272 -25.75 -18.25 -12.13
N GLN A 273 -24.90 -17.39 -11.56
CA GLN A 273 -25.33 -16.07 -11.07
C GLN A 273 -25.61 -15.13 -12.26
N PRO A 274 -26.62 -14.24 -12.15
CA PRO A 274 -26.86 -13.23 -13.17
C PRO A 274 -25.69 -12.23 -13.23
N THR A 275 -25.46 -11.65 -14.40
CA THR A 275 -24.51 -10.56 -14.57
C THR A 275 -24.98 -9.32 -13.81
N GLY A 276 -24.05 -8.63 -13.14
CA GLY A 276 -24.31 -7.39 -12.40
C GLY A 276 -23.54 -6.20 -12.97
N GLU A 277 -23.55 -5.10 -12.22
CA GLU A 277 -22.80 -3.88 -12.56
C GLU A 277 -21.32 -4.04 -12.17
N THR A 278 -20.40 -3.56 -13.02
CA THR A 278 -18.98 -3.43 -12.65
C THR A 278 -18.67 -2.05 -12.07
N ASN A 279 -19.43 -1.02 -12.49
CA ASN A 279 -19.21 0.39 -12.15
C ASN A 279 -17.75 0.84 -12.35
N ARG A 280 -17.12 0.38 -13.44
CA ARG A 280 -15.72 0.70 -13.78
C ARG A 280 -15.48 2.21 -13.86
N GLU A 281 -16.29 2.94 -14.61
CA GLU A 281 -16.07 4.38 -14.84
C GLU A 281 -16.07 5.16 -13.53
N ARG A 282 -17.01 4.86 -12.62
CA ARG A 282 -17.08 5.47 -11.29
C ARG A 282 -15.84 5.17 -10.46
N TYR A 283 -15.38 3.91 -10.45
CA TYR A 283 -14.14 3.53 -9.78
C TYR A 283 -12.92 4.26 -10.36
N ARG A 284 -12.79 4.30 -11.69
CA ARG A 284 -11.67 4.98 -12.37
C ARG A 284 -11.66 6.47 -12.08
N ALA A 285 -12.82 7.12 -12.07
CA ALA A 285 -12.91 8.53 -11.70
C ALA A 285 -12.42 8.79 -10.27
N ALA A 286 -12.75 7.90 -9.31
CA ALA A 286 -12.33 8.04 -7.91
C ALA A 286 -10.81 7.92 -7.71
N ILE A 287 -10.13 7.05 -8.46
CA ILE A 287 -8.69 6.80 -8.26
C ILE A 287 -7.77 7.60 -9.19
N ARG A 288 -8.28 8.12 -10.32
CA ARG A 288 -7.48 8.84 -11.32
C ARG A 288 -6.63 9.99 -10.74
N PRO A 289 -7.10 10.81 -9.77
CA PRO A 289 -6.28 11.87 -9.17
C PRO A 289 -5.00 11.36 -8.50
N PHE A 290 -4.97 10.10 -8.07
CA PHE A 290 -3.87 9.49 -7.33
C PHE A 290 -3.01 8.54 -8.18
N LEU A 291 -3.40 8.28 -9.43
CA LEU A 291 -2.81 7.24 -10.25
C LEU A 291 -1.30 7.43 -10.45
N ASP A 292 -0.85 8.67 -10.71
CA ASP A 292 0.59 8.96 -10.87
C ASP A 292 1.38 8.66 -9.59
N SER A 293 0.93 9.16 -8.43
CA SER A 293 1.66 8.99 -7.18
C SER A 293 1.72 7.51 -6.77
N TRP A 294 0.63 6.76 -6.96
CA TRP A 294 0.56 5.33 -6.65
C TRP A 294 1.44 4.49 -7.58
N LEU A 295 1.42 4.74 -8.89
CA LEU A 295 2.31 4.06 -9.84
C LEU A 295 3.79 4.37 -9.55
N ARG A 296 4.11 5.61 -9.17
CA ARG A 296 5.45 5.98 -8.73
C ARG A 296 5.87 5.23 -7.47
N ALA A 297 4.95 5.05 -6.53
CA ALA A 297 5.21 4.32 -5.29
C ALA A 297 5.40 2.82 -5.53
N ASP A 298 4.61 2.23 -6.41
CA ASP A 298 4.76 0.82 -6.83
C ASP A 298 6.08 0.60 -7.57
N LEU A 299 6.45 1.49 -8.50
CA LEU A 299 7.73 1.45 -9.23
C LEU A 299 8.95 1.46 -8.29
N ARG A 300 8.90 2.21 -7.17
CA ARG A 300 10.00 2.25 -6.17
C ARG A 300 10.27 0.90 -5.53
N ARG A 301 9.31 -0.04 -5.56
CA ARG A 301 9.49 -1.41 -5.06
C ARG A 301 10.44 -2.24 -5.93
N ARG A 302 10.66 -1.83 -7.19
CA ARG A 302 11.55 -2.49 -8.16
C ARG A 302 11.21 -3.95 -8.47
N ASP A 303 9.94 -4.32 -8.34
CA ASP A 303 9.41 -5.57 -8.90
C ASP A 303 8.86 -5.26 -10.29
N PHE A 304 9.75 -5.21 -11.27
CA PHE A 304 9.46 -4.73 -12.61
C PHE A 304 8.52 -5.69 -13.35
N GLY A 305 8.65 -6.99 -13.11
CA GLY A 305 7.76 -8.02 -13.65
C GLY A 305 6.30 -7.80 -13.22
N ARG A 306 6.03 -7.59 -11.93
CA ARG A 306 4.66 -7.24 -11.44
C ARG A 306 4.18 -5.92 -12.00
N MET A 307 5.03 -4.90 -12.01
CA MET A 307 4.67 -3.57 -12.50
C MET A 307 4.29 -3.62 -13.98
N LEU A 308 5.03 -4.34 -14.83
CA LEU A 308 4.67 -4.52 -16.24
C LEU A 308 3.33 -5.25 -16.39
N HIS A 309 3.09 -6.30 -15.61
CA HIS A 309 1.81 -7.01 -15.61
C HIS A 309 0.64 -6.10 -15.19
N LEU A 310 0.83 -5.27 -14.16
CA LEU A 310 -0.13 -4.28 -13.71
C LEU A 310 -0.41 -3.23 -14.80
N LEU A 311 0.62 -2.71 -15.45
CA LEU A 311 0.49 -1.74 -16.55
C LEU A 311 -0.21 -2.35 -17.78
N ASP A 312 0.00 -3.64 -18.06
CA ASP A 312 -0.78 -4.39 -19.06
C ASP A 312 -2.26 -4.38 -18.71
N ARG A 313 -2.62 -4.65 -17.46
CA ARG A 313 -4.01 -4.63 -17.00
C ARG A 313 -4.64 -3.24 -17.08
N LEU A 314 -3.94 -2.23 -16.59
CA LEU A 314 -4.43 -0.85 -16.59
C LEU A 314 -4.69 -0.33 -18.01
N GLY A 315 -3.78 -0.61 -18.95
CA GLY A 315 -3.89 -0.14 -20.34
C GLY A 315 -4.87 -0.92 -21.23
N ARG A 316 -5.31 -2.12 -20.83
CA ARG A 316 -6.18 -3.01 -21.66
C ARG A 316 -7.48 -2.36 -22.12
N HIS A 317 -7.99 -1.39 -21.36
CA HIS A 317 -9.26 -0.70 -21.65
C HIS A 317 -9.08 0.59 -22.44
N GLY A 318 -7.85 0.95 -22.84
CA GLY A 318 -7.58 2.18 -23.59
C GLY A 318 -7.67 3.47 -22.76
N GLU A 319 -7.63 3.36 -21.43
CA GLU A 319 -7.70 4.48 -20.49
C GLU A 319 -6.32 4.81 -19.92
N ASP A 320 -6.11 6.09 -19.60
CA ASP A 320 -4.90 6.59 -18.94
C ASP A 320 -3.60 6.19 -19.67
N LEU A 321 -3.65 6.10 -21.00
CA LEU A 321 -2.59 5.55 -21.84
C LEU A 321 -1.30 6.37 -21.78
N GLY A 322 -1.38 7.70 -21.66
CA GLY A 322 -0.18 8.53 -21.50
C GLY A 322 0.56 8.21 -20.21
N VAL A 323 -0.17 8.02 -19.11
CA VAL A 323 0.39 7.62 -17.81
C VAL A 323 0.93 6.19 -17.87
N VAL A 324 0.17 5.24 -18.42
CA VAL A 324 0.56 3.83 -18.52
C VAL A 324 1.84 3.67 -19.33
N GLU A 325 1.92 4.28 -20.52
CA GLU A 325 3.11 4.22 -21.37
C GLU A 325 4.30 4.90 -20.72
N PHE A 326 4.10 6.04 -20.02
CA PHE A 326 5.18 6.69 -19.28
C PHE A 326 5.78 5.73 -18.22
N TYR A 327 4.95 5.07 -17.43
CA TYR A 327 5.45 4.14 -16.40
C TYR A 327 6.04 2.85 -16.97
N ARG A 328 5.60 2.39 -18.16
CA ARG A 328 6.32 1.31 -18.89
C ARG A 328 7.74 1.76 -19.25
N GLY A 329 7.87 2.99 -19.74
CA GLY A 329 9.16 3.60 -20.03
C GLY A 329 10.06 3.64 -18.80
N GLU A 330 9.50 4.09 -17.67
CA GLU A 330 10.21 4.14 -16.39
C GLU A 330 10.68 2.77 -15.89
N VAL A 331 9.87 1.73 -16.05
CA VAL A 331 10.27 0.35 -15.72
C VAL A 331 11.52 -0.03 -16.49
N TYR A 332 11.52 0.10 -17.82
CA TYR A 332 12.68 -0.27 -18.62
C TYR A 332 13.90 0.61 -18.32
N ARG A 333 13.70 1.92 -18.13
CA ARG A 333 14.78 2.85 -17.77
C ARG A 333 15.48 2.46 -16.46
N LEU A 334 14.71 2.01 -15.46
CA LEU A 334 15.25 1.61 -14.16
C LEU A 334 15.80 0.18 -14.13
N ARG A 335 15.19 -0.74 -14.89
CA ARG A 335 15.61 -2.14 -14.98
C ARG A 335 16.97 -2.31 -15.67
N ARG A 336 17.26 -1.49 -16.69
CA ARG A 336 18.57 -1.43 -17.39
C ARG A 336 19.05 -2.76 -17.96
N GLY A 337 18.15 -3.64 -18.38
CA GLY A 337 18.47 -4.85 -19.12
C GLY A 337 18.82 -4.58 -20.58
N ASP A 338 19.23 -5.63 -21.30
CA ASP A 338 19.58 -5.53 -22.72
C ASP A 338 18.40 -5.02 -23.56
N GLY A 339 18.64 -3.95 -24.33
CA GLY A 339 17.61 -3.30 -25.14
C GLY A 339 16.55 -2.52 -24.35
N ASP A 340 16.64 -2.42 -23.02
CA ASP A 340 15.67 -1.65 -22.22
C ASP A 340 15.71 -0.16 -22.54
N ARG A 341 16.88 0.39 -22.87
CA ARG A 341 16.98 1.80 -23.28
C ARG A 341 16.11 2.11 -24.49
N ALA A 342 16.18 1.27 -25.53
CA ALA A 342 15.37 1.42 -26.74
C ALA A 342 13.88 1.24 -26.43
N ARG A 343 13.52 0.28 -25.57
CA ARG A 343 12.14 0.09 -25.11
C ARG A 343 11.62 1.30 -24.33
N ALA A 344 12.42 1.84 -23.42
CA ALA A 344 12.07 3.03 -22.65
C ALA A 344 11.77 4.22 -23.58
N MET A 345 12.65 4.46 -24.56
CA MET A 345 12.46 5.46 -25.61
C MET A 345 11.13 5.29 -26.34
N THR A 346 10.83 4.08 -26.84
CA THR A 346 9.57 3.78 -27.52
C THR A 346 8.36 4.11 -26.66
N HIS A 347 8.38 3.71 -25.39
CA HIS A 347 7.28 3.96 -24.48
C HIS A 347 7.10 5.45 -24.14
N TYR A 348 8.18 6.22 -23.97
CA TYR A 348 8.04 7.67 -23.80
C TYR A 348 7.50 8.36 -25.07
N LEU A 349 7.93 7.93 -26.26
CA LEU A 349 7.38 8.43 -27.52
C LEU A 349 5.89 8.14 -27.65
N ASN A 350 5.44 6.94 -27.26
CA ASN A 350 4.02 6.61 -27.21
C ASN A 350 3.27 7.47 -26.18
N ALA A 351 3.82 7.60 -24.97
CA ALA A 351 3.21 8.36 -23.88
C ALA A 351 2.86 9.78 -24.33
N ILE A 352 3.81 10.52 -24.92
CA ILE A 352 3.60 11.92 -25.30
C ILE A 352 2.57 12.14 -26.42
N THR A 353 2.08 11.07 -27.07
CA THR A 353 0.96 11.15 -28.02
C THR A 353 -0.40 11.29 -27.34
N HIS A 354 -0.46 11.04 -26.03
CA HIS A 354 -1.68 11.08 -25.24
C HIS A 354 -1.74 12.34 -24.34
N PRO A 355 -2.94 12.92 -24.14
CA PRO A 355 -3.10 14.18 -23.41
C PRO A 355 -2.81 14.07 -21.92
N ASP A 356 -2.98 12.89 -21.33
CA ASP A 356 -2.78 12.57 -19.92
C ASP A 356 -1.33 12.24 -19.55
N ALA A 357 -0.41 12.29 -20.53
CA ALA A 357 0.99 11.95 -20.30
C ALA A 357 1.65 12.90 -19.27
N PRO A 358 2.33 12.34 -18.25
CA PRO A 358 3.07 13.13 -17.26
C PRO A 358 4.14 14.00 -17.92
N ALA A 359 4.31 15.24 -17.47
CA ALA A 359 5.33 16.15 -18.02
C ALA A 359 6.74 15.54 -17.99
N ALA A 360 7.04 14.71 -16.99
CA ALA A 360 8.30 13.98 -16.88
C ALA A 360 8.62 13.11 -18.11
N ALA A 361 7.64 12.67 -18.90
CA ALA A 361 7.87 11.93 -20.13
C ALA A 361 8.75 12.70 -21.12
N TRP A 362 8.54 14.02 -21.27
CA TRP A 362 9.37 14.88 -22.11
C TRP A 362 10.79 15.01 -21.56
N ARG A 363 10.96 15.13 -20.25
CA ARG A 363 12.29 15.20 -19.63
C ARG A 363 13.09 13.93 -19.87
N GLU A 364 12.51 12.75 -19.58
CA GLU A 364 13.21 11.47 -19.75
C GLU A 364 13.51 11.18 -21.23
N LEU A 365 12.58 11.52 -22.12
CA LEU A 365 12.78 11.42 -23.56
C LEU A 365 13.93 12.32 -24.04
N GLY A 366 13.95 13.58 -23.61
CA GLY A 366 15.04 14.52 -23.92
C GLY A 366 16.40 14.05 -23.43
N ASP A 367 16.47 13.44 -22.24
CA ASP A 367 17.70 12.84 -21.70
C ASP A 367 18.20 11.66 -22.54
N LEU A 368 17.30 10.83 -23.06
CA LEU A 368 17.67 9.72 -23.93
C LEU A 368 18.11 10.20 -25.32
N GLU A 369 17.38 11.14 -25.92
CA GLU A 369 17.68 11.73 -27.23
C GLU A 369 19.01 12.49 -27.20
N PHE A 370 19.29 13.23 -26.12
CA PHE A 370 20.56 13.93 -25.95
C PHE A 370 21.73 12.95 -25.93
N ARG A 371 21.60 11.83 -25.22
CA ARG A 371 22.63 10.78 -25.17
C ARG A 371 22.83 10.08 -26.51
N ASP A 372 21.82 10.05 -27.37
CA ASP A 372 21.92 9.53 -28.75
C ASP A 372 22.45 10.59 -29.74
N GLY A 373 22.79 11.80 -29.26
CA GLY A 373 23.30 12.88 -30.09
C GLY A 373 22.23 13.64 -30.87
N ALA A 374 20.94 13.37 -30.63
CA ALA A 374 19.82 14.07 -31.25
C ALA A 374 19.55 15.42 -30.55
N VAL A 375 20.51 16.34 -30.67
CA VAL A 375 20.53 17.64 -29.95
C VAL A 375 19.27 18.47 -30.21
N GLY A 376 18.80 18.54 -31.46
CA GLY A 376 17.60 19.31 -31.82
C GLY A 376 16.34 18.78 -31.14
N SER A 377 16.10 17.47 -31.25
CA SER A 377 14.96 16.81 -30.60
C SER A 377 15.04 16.98 -29.08
N ALA A 378 16.20 16.74 -28.47
CA ALA A 378 16.38 16.89 -27.03
C ALA A 378 16.05 18.31 -26.53
N ALA A 379 16.46 19.35 -27.28
CA ALA A 379 16.15 20.73 -26.95
C ALA A 379 14.63 21.02 -27.01
N GLU A 380 13.93 20.50 -28.01
CA GLU A 380 12.47 20.58 -28.12
C GLU A 380 11.78 19.90 -26.92
N ARG A 381 12.26 18.72 -26.53
CA ARG A 381 11.72 17.98 -25.38
C ARG A 381 11.89 18.74 -24.07
N PHE A 382 13.08 19.26 -23.78
CA PHE A 382 13.31 20.03 -22.56
C PHE A 382 12.50 21.32 -22.52
N SER A 383 12.37 22.02 -23.66
CA SER A 383 11.52 23.22 -23.75
C SER A 383 10.07 22.89 -23.42
N THR A 384 9.53 21.83 -24.03
CA THR A 384 8.15 21.39 -23.77
C THR A 384 7.95 20.95 -22.31
N TYR A 385 8.94 20.30 -21.70
CA TYR A 385 8.90 19.96 -20.28
C TYR A 385 8.79 21.20 -19.39
N LEU A 386 9.61 22.24 -19.64
CA LEU A 386 9.59 23.49 -18.87
C LEU A 386 8.28 24.26 -19.02
N GLU A 387 7.63 24.17 -20.17
CA GLU A 387 6.28 24.71 -20.40
C GLU A 387 5.21 23.94 -19.63
N ARG A 388 5.29 22.60 -19.63
CA ARG A 388 4.32 21.72 -18.98
C ARG A 388 4.47 21.64 -17.46
N ALA A 389 5.67 21.86 -16.93
CA ALA A 389 5.98 21.78 -15.51
C ALA A 389 6.75 23.03 -15.05
N PRO A 390 6.11 24.21 -15.04
CA PRO A 390 6.80 25.46 -14.75
C PRO A 390 7.35 25.55 -13.33
N GLU A 391 6.75 24.82 -12.38
CA GLU A 391 7.13 24.78 -10.96
C GLU A 391 7.94 23.52 -10.59
N ALA A 392 8.53 22.84 -11.58
CA ALA A 392 9.32 21.65 -11.32
C ALA A 392 10.55 21.97 -10.44
N GLN A 393 10.81 21.13 -9.43
CA GLN A 393 11.97 21.30 -8.54
C GLN A 393 13.31 21.22 -9.27
N ASP A 394 13.37 20.48 -10.38
CA ASP A 394 14.52 20.32 -11.25
C ASP A 394 14.55 21.29 -12.45
N ARG A 395 13.68 22.31 -12.47
CA ARG A 395 13.60 23.32 -13.55
C ARG A 395 14.96 23.90 -13.91
N ALA A 396 15.70 24.42 -12.92
CA ALA A 396 16.99 25.08 -13.15
C ALA A 396 18.03 24.13 -13.78
N LEU A 397 17.98 22.84 -13.44
CA LEU A 397 18.84 21.82 -14.05
C LEU A 397 18.49 21.63 -15.54
N ILE A 398 17.20 21.59 -15.87
CA ILE A 398 16.75 21.40 -17.25
C ILE A 398 17.00 22.66 -18.10
N GLU A 399 16.83 23.85 -17.55
CA GLU A 399 17.21 25.11 -18.20
C GLU A 399 18.71 25.16 -18.54
N ALA A 400 19.57 24.75 -17.60
CA ALA A 400 21.02 24.67 -17.84
C ALA A 400 21.38 23.67 -18.94
N ARG A 401 20.71 22.51 -18.99
CA ARG A 401 20.87 21.52 -20.08
C ARG A 401 20.44 22.09 -21.43
N LEU A 402 19.30 22.75 -21.48
CA LEU A 402 18.77 23.36 -22.70
C LEU A 402 19.75 24.41 -23.26
N ALA A 403 20.29 25.28 -22.39
CA ALA A 403 21.30 26.27 -22.79
C ALA A 403 22.55 25.62 -23.40
N GLN A 404 23.06 24.55 -22.78
CA GLN A 404 24.20 23.79 -23.30
C GLN A 404 23.94 23.20 -24.70
N LEU A 405 22.71 22.73 -24.96
CA LEU A 405 22.33 22.20 -26.27
C LEU A 405 22.27 23.29 -27.34
N THR A 406 21.73 24.46 -27.00
CA THR A 406 21.66 25.60 -27.93
C THR A 406 23.05 26.08 -28.32
N GLU A 407 24.00 26.13 -27.38
CA GLU A 407 25.40 26.48 -27.68
C GLU A 407 26.09 25.45 -28.58
N ARG A 408 25.80 24.16 -28.39
CA ARG A 408 26.36 23.07 -29.21
C ARG A 408 25.76 22.98 -30.60
N GLY A 409 24.49 23.35 -30.78
CA GLY A 409 23.83 23.37 -32.09
C GLY A 409 24.20 24.58 -32.96
N ALA A 410 24.83 25.61 -32.38
CA ALA A 410 25.30 26.80 -33.08
C ALA A 410 26.74 26.69 -33.61
N GLN A 411 27.46 25.62 -33.26
CA GLN A 411 28.80 25.27 -33.75
C GLN A 411 28.68 24.19 -34.83
#